data_AF-A0A7Y3EZ32-F1
#
_entry.id   AF-A0A7Y3EZ32-F1
#
_cell.length_a   1.000
_cell.length_b   1.000
_cell.length_c   1.000
_cell.angle_alpha   90.00
_cell.angle_beta   90.00
_cell.angle_gamma   90.00
#
_symmetry.space_group_name_H-M   'P 1'
#
loop_
_entity.id
_entity.type
_entity.pdbx_description
1 polymer ?
#
loop_
_entity_poly.entity_id
_entity_poly.type
_entity_poly.pdbx_seq_one_letter_code
_entity_poly.pdbx_strand_id
1 'polypeptide(L)'
;MMLLGEWERGRALLHKGMRLNPLHPTWFYLAPFTYHYHRGAYEQAYLYAIKFNYPQLFWDQVMRASSLAMLQDYEAAEKVVKELLELIPDFVSHARQLIRGYIKVAEVEDKIISGLQHAGLGDIR
;
A
#
# COMPACT_ATOMS: atom_id res chain seq x y z
N MET A 1 -3.05 -7.72 -13.61
CA MET A 1 -4.42 -7.25 -13.88
C MET A 1 -4.83 -6.14 -12.92
N MET A 2 -5.02 -6.36 -11.61
CA MET A 2 -5.44 -5.28 -10.70
C MET A 2 -4.44 -4.11 -10.59
N LEU A 3 -3.15 -4.39 -10.41
CA LEU A 3 -2.12 -3.32 -10.35
C LEU A 3 -1.91 -2.60 -11.71
N LEU A 4 -2.58 -3.08 -12.76
CA LEU A 4 -2.65 -2.48 -14.09
C LEU A 4 -4.01 -1.79 -14.35
N GLY A 5 -4.90 -1.71 -13.36
CA GLY A 5 -6.22 -1.07 -13.47
C GLY A 5 -7.36 -2.02 -13.89
N GLU A 6 -7.10 -3.30 -14.15
CA GLU A 6 -8.14 -4.27 -14.51
C GLU A 6 -8.81 -4.84 -13.25
N TRP A 7 -9.54 -3.97 -12.55
CA TRP A 7 -10.05 -4.21 -11.20
C TRP A 7 -10.97 -5.41 -11.08
N GLU A 8 -12.05 -5.46 -11.87
CA GLU A 8 -13.09 -6.49 -11.70
C GLU A 8 -12.59 -7.89 -12.07
N ARG A 9 -11.97 -8.02 -13.24
CA ARG A 9 -11.39 -9.28 -13.70
C ARG A 9 -10.26 -9.74 -12.78
N GLY A 10 -9.37 -8.82 -12.40
CA GLY A 10 -8.26 -9.13 -11.53
C GLY A 10 -8.71 -9.56 -10.13
N ARG A 11 -9.73 -8.92 -9.56
CA ARG A 11 -10.31 -9.28 -8.26
C ARG A 11 -10.94 -10.67 -8.29
N ALA A 12 -11.71 -11.00 -9.33
CA ALA A 12 -12.31 -12.31 -9.47
C ALA A 12 -11.26 -13.43 -9.53
N LEU A 13 -10.20 -13.23 -10.31
CA LEU A 13 -9.09 -14.19 -10.43
C LEU A 13 -8.31 -14.33 -9.12
N LEU A 14 -7.97 -13.22 -8.48
CA LEU A 14 -7.24 -13.22 -7.21
C LEU A 14 -8.02 -13.92 -6.10
N HIS A 15 -9.30 -13.56 -5.93
CA HIS A 15 -10.17 -14.20 -4.93
C HIS A 15 -10.31 -15.70 -5.18
N LYS A 16 -10.44 -16.13 -6.45
CA LYS A 16 -10.45 -17.55 -6.79
C LYS A 16 -9.14 -18.22 -6.38
N GLY A 17 -7.99 -17.62 -6.71
CA GLY A 17 -6.67 -18.14 -6.36
C GLY A 17 -6.45 -18.27 -4.85
N MET A 18 -6.78 -17.24 -4.08
CA MET A 18 -6.64 -17.25 -2.61
C MET A 18 -7.56 -18.25 -1.93
N ARG A 19 -8.78 -18.49 -2.46
CA ARG A 19 -9.67 -19.55 -1.96
C ARG A 19 -9.13 -20.95 -2.25
N LEU A 20 -8.51 -21.14 -3.42
CA LEU A 20 -7.95 -22.43 -3.82
C LEU A 20 -6.65 -22.76 -3.08
N ASN A 21 -5.89 -21.74 -2.66
CA ASN A 21 -4.71 -21.90 -1.84
C ASN A 21 -4.84 -21.08 -0.54
N PRO A 22 -5.35 -21.67 0.56
CA PRO A 22 -5.43 -21.00 1.85
C PRO A 22 -4.07 -20.55 2.41
N LEU A 23 -2.96 -21.17 1.97
CA LEU A 23 -1.59 -20.83 2.33
C LEU A 23 -0.91 -19.96 1.26
N HIS A 24 -1.69 -19.17 0.51
CA HIS A 24 -1.13 -18.23 -0.45
C HIS A 24 -0.19 -17.24 0.24
N PRO A 25 0.87 -16.77 -0.44
CA PRO A 25 1.81 -15.89 0.21
C PRO A 25 1.17 -14.52 0.47
N THR A 26 1.53 -13.92 1.61
CA THR A 26 0.88 -12.71 2.13
C THR A 26 1.02 -11.50 1.22
N TRP A 27 2.04 -11.47 0.35
CA TRP A 27 2.20 -10.40 -0.62
C TRP A 27 1.04 -10.24 -1.62
N PHE A 28 0.13 -11.23 -1.71
CA PHE A 28 -1.08 -11.14 -2.52
C PHE A 28 -2.02 -10.05 -2.01
N TYR A 29 -1.91 -9.66 -0.73
CA TYR A 29 -2.72 -8.61 -0.14
C TYR A 29 -2.41 -7.20 -0.63
N LEU A 30 -1.31 -6.98 -1.37
CA LEU A 30 -1.05 -5.71 -2.07
C LEU A 30 -2.16 -5.36 -3.07
N ALA A 31 -2.66 -6.36 -3.81
CA ALA A 31 -3.72 -6.15 -4.79
C ALA A 31 -5.05 -5.69 -4.14
N PRO A 32 -5.66 -6.41 -3.18
CA PRO A 32 -6.89 -5.95 -2.54
C PRO A 32 -6.66 -4.64 -1.76
N PHE A 33 -5.50 -4.42 -1.15
CA PHE A 33 -5.14 -3.11 -0.59
C PHE A 33 -5.33 -2.00 -1.64
N THR A 34 -4.68 -2.10 -2.80
CA THR A 34 -4.75 -1.03 -3.82
C THR A 34 -6.17 -0.79 -4.33
N TYR A 35 -6.97 -1.85 -4.47
CA TYR A 35 -8.38 -1.71 -4.86
C TYR A 35 -9.19 -0.93 -3.83
N HIS A 36 -9.09 -1.27 -2.55
CA HIS A 36 -9.84 -0.59 -1.50
C HIS A 36 -9.33 0.83 -1.26
N TYR A 37 -8.01 1.01 -1.26
CA TYR A 37 -7.36 2.31 -1.10
C TYR A 37 -7.76 3.28 -2.22
N HIS A 38 -7.76 2.81 -3.47
CA HIS A 38 -8.20 3.61 -4.62
C HIS A 38 -9.64 4.12 -4.45
N ARG A 39 -10.53 3.29 -3.89
CA ARG A 39 -11.94 3.61 -3.67
C ARG A 39 -12.21 4.42 -2.39
N GLY A 40 -11.18 4.77 -1.63
CA GLY A 40 -11.32 5.49 -0.36
C GLY A 40 -11.81 4.61 0.80
N ALA A 41 -11.83 3.29 0.63
CA ALA A 41 -12.19 2.34 1.69
C ALA A 41 -10.96 2.07 2.59
N TYR A 42 -10.49 3.11 3.29
CA TYR A 42 -9.20 3.11 3.99
C TYR A 42 -9.12 2.12 5.16
N GLU A 43 -10.21 1.90 5.89
CA GLU A 43 -10.27 0.87 6.94
C GLU A 43 -9.99 -0.52 6.36
N GLN A 44 -10.67 -0.84 5.26
CA GLN A 44 -10.50 -2.13 4.61
C GLN A 44 -9.10 -2.27 4.00
N ALA A 45 -8.57 -1.19 3.43
CA ALA A 45 -7.19 -1.13 2.94
C ALA A 45 -6.20 -1.41 4.09
N TYR A 46 -6.38 -0.78 5.25
CA TYR A 46 -5.54 -1.00 6.43
C TYR A 46 -5.57 -2.46 6.91
N LEU A 47 -6.74 -3.09 6.93
CA LEU A 47 -6.86 -4.52 7.27
C LEU A 47 -6.07 -5.41 6.31
N TYR A 48 -6.03 -5.06 5.02
CA TYR A 48 -5.18 -5.79 4.05
C TYR A 48 -3.70 -5.47 4.21
N ALA A 49 -3.34 -4.24 4.58
CA ALA A 49 -1.97 -3.88 4.93
C ALA A 49 -1.46 -4.71 6.11
N ILE A 50 -2.26 -4.90 7.16
CA ILE A 50 -1.92 -5.77 8.30
C ILE A 50 -1.74 -7.22 7.86
N LYS A 51 -2.58 -7.73 6.95
CA LYS A 51 -2.47 -9.11 6.44
C LYS A 51 -1.25 -9.35 5.55
N PHE A 52 -0.73 -8.30 4.93
CA PHE A 52 0.48 -8.38 4.11
C PHE A 52 1.70 -8.79 4.95
N ASN A 53 1.81 -8.25 6.17
CA ASN A 53 2.76 -8.65 7.22
C ASN A 53 4.12 -9.09 6.68
N TYR A 54 4.76 -8.23 5.89
CA TYR A 54 6.06 -8.51 5.29
C TYR A 54 7.01 -7.33 5.49
N PRO A 55 7.46 -7.08 6.73
CA PRO A 55 8.13 -5.84 7.12
C PRO A 55 9.50 -5.63 6.45
N GLN A 56 10.11 -6.66 5.86
CA GLN A 56 11.35 -6.52 5.08
C GLN A 56 11.11 -5.92 3.68
N LEU A 57 9.86 -5.85 3.23
CA LEU A 57 9.48 -5.22 1.98
C LEU A 57 8.78 -3.89 2.29
N PHE A 58 9.32 -2.79 1.75
CA PHE A 58 8.85 -1.42 1.98
C PHE A 58 7.34 -1.22 1.79
N TRP A 59 6.70 -2.06 0.97
CA TRP A 59 5.25 -2.03 0.78
C TRP A 59 4.47 -2.23 2.08
N ASP A 60 5.00 -2.98 3.05
CA ASP A 60 4.35 -3.17 4.34
C ASP A 60 4.15 -1.83 5.05
N GLN A 61 5.22 -1.06 5.19
CA GLN A 61 5.18 0.26 5.82
C GLN A 61 4.42 1.27 4.96
N VAL A 62 4.59 1.24 3.63
CA VAL A 62 3.86 2.14 2.73
C VAL A 62 2.35 1.97 2.86
N MET A 63 1.85 0.73 2.86
CA MET A 63 0.40 0.48 2.98
C MET A 63 -0.13 0.85 4.35
N ARG A 64 0.61 0.53 5.42
CA ARG A 64 0.23 0.85 6.80
C ARG A 64 0.21 2.37 7.03
N ALA A 65 1.31 3.06 6.76
CA ALA A 65 1.43 4.51 6.96
C ALA A 65 0.39 5.29 6.16
N SER A 66 0.28 5.00 4.86
CA SER A 66 -0.68 5.70 3.99
C SER A 66 -2.14 5.43 4.36
N SER A 67 -2.48 4.26 4.91
CA SER A 67 -3.84 3.99 5.40
C SER A 67 -4.12 4.69 6.73
N LEU A 68 -3.19 4.62 7.69
CA LEU A 68 -3.32 5.25 9.00
C LEU A 68 -3.50 6.77 8.87
N ALA A 69 -2.73 7.41 8.00
CA ALA A 69 -2.88 8.83 7.71
C ALA A 69 -4.26 9.18 7.13
N MET A 70 -4.78 8.36 6.20
CA MET A 70 -6.13 8.57 5.66
C MET A 70 -7.24 8.29 6.68
N LEU A 71 -6.95 7.52 7.72
CA LEU A 71 -7.81 7.30 8.88
C LEU A 71 -7.59 8.33 10.00
N GLN A 72 -6.73 9.33 9.77
CA GLN A 72 -6.39 10.41 10.70
C GLN A 72 -5.69 9.95 11.99
N ASP A 73 -5.15 8.73 12.01
CA ASP A 73 -4.26 8.27 13.08
C ASP A 73 -2.81 8.65 12.74
N TYR A 74 -2.55 9.96 12.78
CA TYR A 74 -1.27 10.53 12.36
C TYR A 74 -0.12 10.10 13.27
N GLU A 75 -0.37 9.90 14.56
CA GLU A 75 0.65 9.45 15.50
C GLU A 75 1.15 8.04 15.14
N ALA A 76 0.23 7.13 14.85
CA ALA A 76 0.61 5.79 14.39
C ALA A 76 1.24 5.84 13.00
N ALA A 77 0.72 6.67 12.08
CA ALA A 77 1.25 6.81 10.73
C ALA A 77 2.72 7.28 10.74
N GLU A 78 3.05 8.28 11.56
CA GLU A 78 4.40 8.83 11.67
C GLU A 78 5.40 7.79 12.23
N LYS A 79 4.97 6.96 13.19
CA LYS A 79 5.80 5.84 13.69
C LYS A 79 6.14 4.86 12.58
N VAL A 80 5.17 4.51 11.73
CA VAL A 80 5.41 3.61 10.60
C VAL A 80 6.29 4.25 9.51
N VAL A 81 6.18 5.57 9.30
CA VAL A 81 7.10 6.30 8.42
C VAL A 81 8.54 6.21 8.93
N LYS A 82 8.78 6.28 10.24
CA LYS A 82 10.12 6.08 10.82
C LYS A 82 10.65 4.68 10.53
N GLU A 83 9.82 3.64 10.70
CA GLU A 83 10.17 2.26 10.32
C GLU A 83 10.54 2.14 8.83
N LEU A 84 9.80 2.84 7.95
CA LEU A 84 10.09 2.86 6.51
C LEU A 84 11.45 3.49 6.21
N LEU A 85 11.78 4.61 6.86
CA LEU A 85 13.04 5.32 6.66
C LEU A 85 14.24 4.60 7.31
N GLU A 86 14.01 3.80 8.36
CA GLU A 86 15.03 2.89 8.86
C GLU A 86 15.35 1.77 7.86
N LEU A 87 14.33 1.25 7.16
CA LEU A 87 14.50 0.21 6.15
C LEU A 87 15.09 0.75 4.84
N ILE A 88 14.65 1.93 4.39
CA ILE A 88 15.10 2.60 3.17
C ILE A 88 15.34 4.08 3.49
N PRO A 89 16.56 4.47 3.90
CA PRO A 89 16.86 5.86 4.32
C PRO A 89 16.60 6.92 3.25
N ASP A 90 16.76 6.59 1.98
CA ASP A 90 16.56 7.47 0.83
C ASP A 90 15.20 7.26 0.15
N PHE A 91 14.22 6.71 0.88
CA PHE A 91 12.91 6.40 0.32
C PHE A 91 12.23 7.64 -0.28
N VAL A 92 12.30 8.80 0.39
CA VAL A 92 11.63 10.03 -0.05
C VAL A 92 12.02 10.42 -1.48
N SER A 93 13.31 10.33 -1.84
CA SER A 93 13.79 10.71 -3.19
C SER A 93 13.41 9.70 -4.28
N HIS A 94 13.04 8.48 -3.90
CA HIS A 94 12.75 7.39 -4.83
C HIS A 94 11.31 6.87 -4.74
N ALA A 95 10.50 7.41 -3.83
CA ALA A 95 9.18 6.88 -3.46
C ALA A 95 8.31 6.67 -4.69
N ARG A 96 8.22 7.70 -5.55
CA ARG A 96 7.44 7.64 -6.79
C ARG A 96 7.94 6.56 -7.74
N GLN A 97 9.25 6.48 -7.98
CA GLN A 97 9.84 5.44 -8.83
C GLN A 97 9.58 4.03 -8.29
N LEU A 98 9.74 3.82 -6.98
CA LEU A 98 9.53 2.53 -6.33
C LEU A 98 8.06 2.11 -6.42
N ILE A 99 7.13 3.01 -6.10
CA ILE A 99 5.69 2.75 -6.15
C ILE A 99 5.25 2.46 -7.58
N ARG A 100 5.66 3.27 -8.56
CA ARG A 100 5.34 3.03 -9.98
C ARG A 100 5.90 1.70 -10.48
N GLY A 101 6.96 1.18 -9.85
CA GLY A 101 7.50 -0.14 -10.14
C GLY A 101 6.43 -1.24 -10.10
N TYR A 102 5.51 -1.13 -9.13
CA TYR A 102 4.42 -2.07 -8.90
C TYR A 102 3.07 -1.58 -9.43
N ILE A 103 2.72 -0.33 -9.15
CA ILE A 103 1.41 0.25 -9.45
C ILE A 103 1.48 1.01 -10.77
N LYS A 104 0.67 0.63 -11.76
CA LYS A 104 0.65 1.28 -13.09
C LYS A 104 -0.55 2.21 -13.29
N VAL A 105 -1.32 2.44 -12.23
CA VAL A 105 -2.48 3.34 -12.23
C VAL A 105 -2.07 4.64 -11.53
N ALA A 106 -1.92 5.70 -12.31
CA ALA A 106 -1.39 6.97 -11.83
C ALA A 106 -2.23 7.55 -10.67
N GLU A 107 -3.56 7.45 -10.73
CA GLU A 107 -4.39 7.98 -9.64
C GLU A 107 -4.20 7.21 -8.31
N VAL A 108 -3.81 5.94 -8.37
CA VAL A 108 -3.52 5.14 -7.17
C VAL A 108 -2.16 5.51 -6.62
N GLU A 109 -1.17 5.66 -7.49
CA GLU A 109 0.16 6.16 -7.12
C GLU A 109 0.05 7.52 -6.40
N ASP A 110 -0.62 8.50 -7.02
CA ASP A 110 -0.76 9.84 -6.44
C ASP A 110 -1.50 9.83 -5.09
N LYS A 111 -2.52 8.98 -4.94
CA LYS A 111 -3.21 8.81 -3.65
C LYS A 111 -2.30 8.25 -2.58
N ILE A 112 -1.47 7.25 -2.90
CA ILE A 112 -0.53 6.65 -1.94
C ILE A 112 0.53 7.69 -1.55
N ILE A 113 1.09 8.41 -2.53
CA ILE A 113 2.05 9.49 -2.29
C ILE A 113 1.45 10.54 -1.36
N SER A 114 0.24 11.01 -1.65
CA SER A 114 -0.47 11.95 -0.78
C SER A 114 -0.68 11.39 0.62
N GLY A 115 -1.14 10.14 0.76
CA GLY A 115 -1.29 9.50 2.07
C GLY A 115 0.01 9.41 2.86
N LEU A 116 1.14 9.16 2.20
CA LEU A 116 2.45 9.16 2.85
C LEU A 116 2.91 10.57 3.27
N GLN A 117 2.63 11.59 2.47
CA GLN A 117 2.89 12.98 2.85
C GLN A 117 2.10 13.36 4.11
N HIS A 118 0.82 12.96 4.19
CA HIS A 118 -0.01 13.14 5.39
C HIS A 118 0.49 12.31 6.58
N ALA A 119 1.20 11.20 6.33
CA ALA A 119 1.85 10.39 7.36
C ALA A 119 3.17 11.01 7.89
N GLY A 120 3.62 12.14 7.33
CA GLY A 120 4.84 12.82 7.75
C GLY A 120 6.11 12.40 6.99
N LEU A 121 6.00 11.72 5.83
CA LEU A 121 7.16 11.31 5.03
C LEU A 121 7.93 12.51 4.42
N GLY A 122 7.37 13.72 4.44
CA GLY A 122 7.95 14.93 3.86
C GLY A 122 7.60 15.13 2.38
N ASP A 123 8.19 16.16 1.77
CA ASP A 123 7.88 16.53 0.38
C ASP A 123 8.48 15.55 -0.63
N ILE A 124 7.64 14.65 -1.12
CA ILE A 124 7.94 13.76 -2.23
C ILE A 124 7.75 14.53 -3.54
N ARG A 125 8.82 14.67 -4.33
CA ARG A 125 8.80 15.32 -5.66
C ARG A 125 8.39 14.35 -6.76
#